data_AF-A0A840C0S6-F1
#
_entry.id   AF-A0A840C0S6-F1
#
_cell.length_a   1.000
_cell.length_b   1.000
_cell.length_c   1.000
_cell.angle_alpha   90.00
_cell.angle_beta   90.00
_cell.angle_gamma   90.00
#
_symmetry.space_group_name_H-M   'P 1'
#
loop_
_entity.id
_entity.type
_entity.pdbx_description
1 polymer ?
#
loop_
_entity_poly.entity_id
_entity_poly.type
_entity_poly.pdbx_seq_one_letter_code
_entity_poly.pdbx_strand_id
1 'polypeptide(L)'
;MQLYDIKIRFSENDGIVFTEVLKKDVPASEVMFLQALHGPGRVHVLKASGEKQVHGGAERARLRDLYARGRETGRKVALMQQVFGPAHVPLPEFVPGYEPAPAVEAEGPAAAEVKPKRTRAKQASEPAEPAAEDMLG
;
A
#
# COMPACT_ATOMS: atom_id res chain seq x y z
N MET A 1 9.14 -5.82 4.84
CA MET A 1 8.24 -6.57 3.94
C MET A 1 8.03 -5.78 2.67
N GLN A 2 8.18 -6.40 1.50
CA GLN A 2 7.96 -5.78 0.20
C GLN A 2 6.46 -5.54 -0.06
N LEU A 3 6.14 -4.37 -0.61
CA LEU A 3 4.81 -3.98 -1.06
C LEU A 3 4.71 -4.04 -2.58
N TYR A 4 3.49 -4.32 -3.05
CA TYR A 4 3.17 -4.52 -4.45
C TYR A 4 1.88 -3.80 -4.84
N ASP A 5 1.87 -3.24 -6.04
CA ASP A 5 0.63 -2.88 -6.72
C ASP A 5 0.12 -4.12 -7.46
N ILE A 6 -1.12 -4.51 -7.20
CA ILE A 6 -1.75 -5.70 -7.78
C ILE A 6 -3.06 -5.35 -8.46
N LYS A 7 -3.40 -6.17 -9.45
CA LYS A 7 -4.68 -6.14 -10.14
C LYS A 7 -5.40 -7.47 -9.97
N ILE A 8 -6.63 -7.41 -9.47
CA ILE A 8 -7.49 -8.58 -9.27
C ILE A 8 -8.57 -8.57 -10.34
N ARG A 9 -8.70 -9.68 -11.07
CA ARG A 9 -9.72 -9.87 -12.10
C ARG A 9 -10.83 -10.77 -11.58
N PHE A 10 -12.05 -10.26 -11.56
CA PHE A 10 -13.24 -11.05 -11.30
C PHE A 10 -13.92 -11.38 -12.63
N SER A 11 -14.24 -12.66 -12.82
CA SER A 11 -15.10 -13.11 -13.90
C SER A 11 -16.30 -13.81 -13.26
N GLU A 12 -17.50 -13.30 -13.53
CA GLU A 12 -18.72 -14.11 -13.46
C GLU A 12 -18.73 -15.00 -14.72
N ASN A 13 -19.03 -16.29 -14.53
CA ASN A 13 -19.12 -17.38 -15.52
C ASN A 13 -18.96 -17.01 -17.02
N ASP A 14 -18.00 -17.65 -17.69
CA ASP A 14 -17.94 -17.78 -19.16
C ASP A 14 -18.03 -16.50 -19.99
N GLY A 15 -17.26 -15.49 -19.60
CA GLY A 15 -16.40 -14.84 -20.60
C GLY A 15 -16.53 -13.33 -20.78
N ILE A 16 -17.55 -12.63 -20.31
CA ILE A 16 -17.61 -11.17 -20.55
C ILE A 16 -18.32 -10.42 -19.40
N VAL A 17 -17.63 -10.29 -18.26
CA VAL A 17 -17.52 -9.04 -17.47
C VAL A 17 -16.25 -9.19 -16.62
N PHE A 18 -15.19 -8.43 -16.93
CA PHE A 18 -14.00 -8.33 -16.09
C PHE A 18 -14.12 -7.10 -15.21
N THR A 19 -14.60 -7.26 -13.98
CA THR A 19 -14.35 -6.22 -12.98
C THR A 19 -12.90 -6.35 -12.56
N GLU A 20 -12.09 -5.35 -12.92
CA GLU A 20 -10.72 -5.24 -12.46
C GLU A 20 -10.68 -4.34 -11.21
N VAL A 21 -10.08 -4.85 -10.13
CA VAL A 21 -9.84 -4.08 -8.92
C VAL A 21 -8.34 -3.87 -8.76
N LEU A 22 -7.93 -2.60 -8.75
CA LEU A 22 -6.56 -2.22 -8.43
C LEU A 22 -6.42 -2.08 -6.91
N LYS A 23 -5.43 -2.78 -6.34
CA LYS A 23 -4.99 -2.55 -4.96
C LYS A 23 -3.53 -2.10 -4.99
N LYS A 24 -3.23 -1.02 -4.29
CA LYS A 24 -1.88 -0.48 -4.16
C LYS A 24 -1.28 -0.86 -2.81
N ASP A 25 0.05 -0.88 -2.74
CA ASP A 25 0.80 -1.04 -1.49
C ASP A 25 0.42 -2.30 -0.69
N VAL A 26 0.23 -3.41 -1.40
CA VAL A 26 -0.20 -4.70 -0.85
C VAL A 26 1.02 -5.51 -0.40
N PRO A 27 1.11 -5.95 0.87
CA PRO A 27 2.21 -6.78 1.34
C PRO A 27 2.26 -8.14 0.62
N ALA A 28 3.47 -8.69 0.44
CA ALA A 28 3.69 -10.01 -0.18
C ALA A 28 2.76 -11.11 0.36
N SER A 29 2.59 -11.17 1.68
CA SER A 29 1.67 -12.09 2.34
C SER A 29 0.22 -11.91 1.88
N GLU A 30 -0.27 -10.68 1.78
CA GLU A 30 -1.63 -10.45 1.28
C GLU A 30 -1.77 -10.86 -0.19
N VAL A 31 -0.76 -10.61 -1.02
CA VAL A 31 -0.76 -11.03 -2.44
C VAL A 31 -0.92 -12.56 -2.54
N MET A 32 -0.12 -13.31 -1.78
CA MET A 32 -0.20 -14.78 -1.77
C MET A 32 -1.54 -15.29 -1.25
N PHE A 33 -2.10 -14.64 -0.21
CA PHE A 33 -3.42 -14.99 0.30
C PHE A 33 -4.52 -14.75 -0.75
N LEU A 34 -4.46 -13.62 -1.47
CA LEU A 34 -5.39 -13.30 -2.55
C LEU A 34 -5.28 -14.26 -3.73
N GLN A 35 -4.06 -14.69 -4.09
CA GLN A 35 -3.84 -15.74 -5.09
C GLN A 35 -4.47 -17.07 -4.67
N ALA A 36 -4.37 -17.43 -3.39
CA ALA A 36 -5.02 -18.63 -2.88
C ALA A 36 -6.55 -18.50 -2.84
N LEU A 37 -7.07 -17.31 -2.57
CA LEU A 37 -8.51 -17.05 -2.47
C LEU A 37 -9.20 -16.96 -3.83
N HIS A 38 -8.58 -16.33 -4.81
CA HIS A 38 -9.18 -16.08 -6.13
C HIS A 38 -8.62 -16.97 -7.24
N GLY A 39 -7.50 -17.65 -6.99
CA GLY A 39 -6.77 -18.43 -7.98
C GLY A 39 -5.59 -17.66 -8.59
N PRO A 40 -4.50 -18.34 -8.97
CA PRO A 40 -3.25 -17.72 -9.39
C PRO A 40 -3.39 -16.89 -10.68
N GLY A 41 -4.31 -17.25 -11.58
CA GLY A 41 -4.56 -16.50 -12.82
C GLY A 41 -5.41 -15.22 -12.65
N ARG A 42 -5.94 -14.95 -11.45
CA ARG A 42 -6.82 -13.80 -11.20
C ARG A 42 -6.12 -12.63 -10.52
N VAL A 43 -4.96 -12.85 -9.91
CA VAL A 43 -4.20 -11.82 -9.18
C VAL A 43 -2.88 -11.59 -9.90
N HIS A 44 -2.76 -10.42 -10.53
CA HIS A 44 -1.58 -10.03 -11.27
C HIS A 44 -0.79 -8.99 -10.48
N VAL A 45 0.49 -9.29 -10.21
CA VAL A 45 1.41 -8.31 -9.66
C VAL A 45 1.86 -7.38 -10.78
N LEU A 46 1.67 -6.08 -10.60
CA LEU A 46 2.04 -5.06 -11.60
C LEU A 46 3.47 -4.58 -11.37
N LYS A 47 3.77 -4.15 -10.13
CA LYS A 47 5.08 -3.68 -9.73
C LYS A 47 5.30 -3.79 -8.22
N ALA A 48 6.56 -3.86 -7.81
CA ALA A 48 6.96 -3.49 -6.46
C ALA A 48 6.71 -1.98 -6.23
N SER A 49 6.03 -1.61 -5.14
CA SER A 49 5.67 -0.21 -4.84
C SER A 49 6.48 0.41 -3.71
N GLY A 50 7.11 -0.39 -2.85
CA GLY A 50 7.96 0.07 -1.75
C GLY A 50 8.14 -0.98 -0.66
N GLU A 51 8.70 -0.59 0.47
CA GLU A 51 8.88 -1.47 1.62
C GLU A 51 8.16 -0.93 2.85
N LYS A 52 7.66 -1.85 3.67
CA LYS A 52 7.07 -1.53 4.97
C LYS A 52 7.70 -2.37 6.07
N GLN A 53 8.10 -1.71 7.15
CA GLN A 53 8.50 -2.39 8.38
C GLN A 53 7.24 -2.81 9.14
N VAL A 54 6.88 -4.09 9.02
CA VAL A 54 5.78 -4.71 9.79
C VAL A 54 6.27 -6.04 10.31
N HIS A 55 6.03 -6.31 11.60
CA HIS A 55 6.29 -7.61 12.19
C HIS A 55 5.29 -8.66 11.68
N GLY A 56 5.78 -9.86 11.34
CA GLY A 56 4.94 -10.92 10.78
C GLY A 56 3.72 -11.30 11.64
N GLY A 57 3.83 -11.23 12.97
CA GLY A 57 2.69 -11.44 13.87
C GLY A 57 1.60 -10.36 13.73
N ALA A 58 2.01 -9.10 13.62
CA ALA A 58 1.09 -7.97 13.43
C ALA A 58 0.41 -8.04 12.05
N GLU A 59 1.16 -8.38 11.00
CA GLU A 59 0.58 -8.54 9.66
C GLU A 59 -0.37 -9.75 9.59
N ARG A 60 -0.04 -10.86 10.26
CA ARG A 60 -0.93 -12.03 10.35
C ARG A 60 -2.24 -11.69 11.07
N ALA A 61 -2.17 -10.94 12.17
CA ALA A 61 -3.35 -10.44 12.87
C ALA A 61 -4.17 -9.51 11.97
N ARG A 62 -3.52 -8.58 11.28
CA ARG A 62 -4.15 -7.67 10.31
C ARG A 62 -4.90 -8.44 9.21
N LEU A 63 -4.26 -9.43 8.60
CA LEU A 63 -4.87 -10.28 7.56
C LEU A 63 -6.05 -11.05 8.10
N ARG A 64 -5.91 -11.64 9.29
CA ARG A 64 -7.02 -12.31 9.96
C ARG A 64 -8.19 -11.35 10.13
N ASP A 65 -7.97 -10.16 10.70
CA ASP A 65 -9.05 -9.25 11.02
C ASP A 65 -9.71 -8.63 9.77
N LEU A 66 -8.94 -8.53 8.67
CA LEU A 66 -9.42 -8.06 7.37
C LEU A 66 -10.30 -9.11 6.67
N TYR A 67 -9.90 -10.38 6.71
CA TYR A 67 -10.56 -11.46 5.94
C TYR A 67 -11.47 -12.37 6.77
N ALA A 68 -11.40 -12.32 8.10
CA ALA A 68 -12.23 -13.10 9.02
C ALA A 68 -13.61 -12.47 9.30
N ARG A 69 -14.08 -11.56 8.44
CA ARG A 69 -15.41 -10.95 8.56
C ARG A 69 -16.39 -11.60 7.58
N GLY A 70 -17.62 -11.89 8.04
CA GLY A 70 -18.73 -12.37 7.22
C GLY A 70 -19.00 -13.88 7.30
N ARG A 71 -19.81 -14.40 6.36
CA ARG A 71 -20.31 -15.79 6.40
C ARG A 71 -19.24 -16.86 6.15
N GLU A 72 -18.07 -16.49 5.60
CA GLU A 72 -17.01 -17.43 5.20
C GLU A 72 -15.78 -17.41 6.11
N THR A 73 -15.89 -16.82 7.30
CA THR A 73 -14.76 -16.64 8.23
C THR A 73 -14.00 -17.94 8.50
N GLY A 74 -14.69 -19.05 8.78
CA GLY A 74 -14.04 -20.33 9.07
C GLY A 74 -13.18 -20.85 7.91
N ARG A 75 -13.69 -20.74 6.67
CA ARG A 75 -12.95 -21.17 5.47
C ARG A 75 -11.73 -20.29 5.21
N LYS A 76 -11.86 -18.97 5.36
CA LYS A 76 -10.77 -18.01 5.14
C LYS A 76 -9.66 -18.14 6.18
N VAL A 77 -10.01 -18.40 7.44
CA VAL A 77 -9.03 -18.68 8.51
C VAL A 77 -8.28 -19.99 8.24
N ALA A 78 -9.00 -21.06 7.85
CA ALA A 78 -8.37 -22.32 7.47
C ALA A 78 -7.44 -22.16 6.26
N LEU A 79 -7.87 -21.42 5.23
CA LEU A 79 -7.04 -21.09 4.07
C LEU A 79 -5.77 -20.34 4.47
N MET A 80 -5.87 -19.39 5.40
CA MET A 80 -4.71 -18.63 5.88
C MET A 80 -3.69 -19.54 6.59
N GLN A 81 -4.15 -20.52 7.37
CA GLN A 81 -3.29 -21.55 7.97
C GLN A 81 -2.69 -22.49 6.93
N GLN A 82 -3.43 -22.82 5.87
CA GLN A 82 -2.93 -23.64 4.77
C GLN A 82 -1.84 -22.92 3.96
N VAL A 83 -1.99 -21.61 3.72
CA VAL A 83 -1.04 -20.83 2.91
C VAL A 83 0.22 -20.47 3.70
N PHE A 84 0.10 -20.08 4.98
CA PHE A 84 1.25 -19.59 5.77
C PHE A 84 1.71 -20.54 6.88
N GLY A 85 1.06 -21.70 7.03
CA GLY A 85 1.33 -22.61 8.13
C GLY A 85 0.95 -22.06 9.51
N PRO A 86 1.46 -22.70 10.58
CA PRO A 86 1.24 -22.30 11.97
C PRO A 86 1.66 -20.85 12.26
N ALA A 87 1.15 -20.28 13.36
CA ALA A 87 1.38 -18.87 13.71
C ALA A 87 2.85 -18.49 13.95
N HIS A 88 3.70 -19.46 14.33
CA HIS A 88 5.13 -19.24 14.55
C HIS A 88 5.94 -19.21 13.25
N VAL A 89 5.35 -19.62 12.12
CA VAL A 89 6.03 -19.57 10.82
C VAL A 89 6.04 -18.12 10.33
N PRO A 90 7.22 -17.59 9.96
CA PRO A 90 7.32 -16.23 9.45
C PRO A 90 6.50 -16.07 8.17
N LEU A 91 5.87 -14.90 8.01
CA LEU A 91 5.17 -14.58 6.78
C LEU A 91 6.17 -14.31 5.65
N PRO A 92 5.80 -14.62 4.39
CA PRO A 92 6.65 -14.34 3.24
C PRO A 92 6.87 -12.83 3.09
N GLU A 93 8.11 -12.44 2.88
CA GLU A 93 8.49 -11.04 2.68
C GLU A 93 8.44 -10.60 1.22
N PHE A 94 8.49 -11.57 0.29
CA PHE A 94 8.48 -11.39 -1.16
C PHE A 94 7.49 -12.35 -1.81
N VAL A 95 6.97 -11.98 -2.98
CA VAL A 95 6.10 -12.85 -3.80
C VAL A 95 6.99 -13.82 -4.60
N PRO A 96 6.85 -15.15 -4.43
CA PRO A 96 7.64 -16.12 -5.17
C PRO A 96 7.39 -16.02 -6.68
N GLY A 97 8.47 -16.06 -7.49
CA GLY A 97 8.38 -16.00 -8.95
C GLY A 97 8.05 -14.62 -9.52
N TYR A 98 7.94 -13.59 -8.67
CA TYR A 98 7.94 -12.21 -9.14
C TYR A 98 9.39 -11.78 -9.39
N GLU A 99 9.78 -11.71 -10.65
CA GLU A 99 10.97 -10.96 -11.05
C GLU A 99 10.56 -9.50 -11.25
N PRO A 100 11.13 -8.54 -10.49
CA PRO A 100 10.95 -7.15 -10.83
C PRO A 100 11.48 -6.95 -12.24
N ALA A 101 10.66 -6.36 -13.12
CA ALA A 101 11.18 -5.89 -14.40
C ALA A 101 12.41 -5.04 -14.10
N PRO A 102 13.55 -5.25 -14.80
CA PRO A 102 14.75 -4.47 -14.56
C PRO A 102 14.35 -3.01 -14.60
N ALA A 103 14.67 -2.28 -13.52
CA ALA A 103 14.46 -0.85 -13.47
C ALA A 103 15.15 -0.29 -14.70
N VAL A 104 14.37 0.21 -15.66
CA VAL A 104 14.93 1.02 -16.73
C VAL A 104 15.40 2.26 -15.98
N GLU A 105 16.69 2.29 -15.64
CA GLU A 105 17.36 3.49 -15.19
C GLU A 105 17.04 4.52 -16.26
N ALA A 106 16.15 5.45 -15.91
CA ALA A 106 15.92 6.60 -16.75
C ALA A 106 17.27 7.32 -16.82
N GLU A 107 17.96 7.18 -17.95
CA GLU A 107 19.08 8.04 -18.31
C GLU A 107 18.63 9.48 -18.04
N GLY A 108 19.22 10.06 -17.00
CA GLY A 108 18.86 11.40 -16.57
C GLY A 108 19.18 12.42 -17.66
N PRO A 109 18.43 13.52 -17.77
CA PRO A 109 19.01 14.71 -18.36
C PRO A 109 19.90 15.39 -17.31
N ALA A 110 21.12 15.66 -17.77
CA ALA A 110 22.19 16.44 -17.20
C ALA A 110 21.82 17.53 -16.18
N ALA A 111 22.73 17.69 -15.22
CA ALA A 111 22.85 18.82 -14.30
C ALA A 111 22.46 20.16 -14.94
N ALA A 112 21.52 20.86 -14.30
CA ALA A 112 21.43 22.30 -14.38
C ALA A 112 21.64 22.85 -12.96
N GLU A 113 22.87 23.29 -12.69
CA GLU A 113 23.14 24.21 -11.59
C GLU A 113 22.22 25.42 -11.73
N VAL A 114 21.26 25.59 -10.81
CA VAL A 114 20.52 26.85 -10.67
C VAL A 114 20.88 27.46 -9.32
N LYS A 115 21.75 28.47 -9.40
CA LYS A 115 22.19 29.34 -8.30
C LYS A 115 20.99 29.92 -7.52
N PRO A 116 21.11 30.13 -6.20
CA PRO A 116 20.05 30.74 -5.40
C PRO A 116 19.98 32.25 -5.67
N LYS A 117 18.86 32.73 -6.24
CA LYS A 117 18.50 34.15 -6.24
C LYS A 117 17.57 34.45 -5.08
N ARG A 118 18.12 35.08 -4.04
CA ARG A 118 17.38 35.92 -3.08
C ARG A 118 16.71 37.07 -3.85
N THR A 119 15.41 37.29 -3.65
CA THR A 119 14.84 38.63 -3.36
C THR A 119 13.35 38.57 -3.00
N ARG A 120 13.06 38.99 -1.77
CA ARG A 120 12.00 39.92 -1.34
C ARG A 120 10.54 39.50 -1.47
N ALA A 121 10.03 38.79 -0.45
CA ALA A 121 8.61 38.80 -0.11
C ALA A 121 8.29 40.09 0.68
N LYS A 122 7.42 40.91 0.08
CA LYS A 122 6.79 42.10 0.68
C LYS A 122 5.54 41.59 1.39
N GLN A 123 5.61 41.39 2.70
CA GLN A 123 4.43 41.03 3.50
C GLN A 123 3.97 42.29 4.24
N ALA A 124 2.85 42.82 3.77
CA ALA A 124 2.05 43.82 4.45
C ALA A 124 1.36 43.16 5.65
N SER A 125 1.50 43.76 6.82
CA SER A 125 0.70 43.45 8.00
C SER A 125 0.03 44.75 8.45
N GLU A 126 -1.27 44.85 8.22
CA GLU A 126 -2.17 45.73 8.96
C GLU A 126 -2.18 45.32 10.45
N PRO A 127 -2.02 46.26 11.39
CA PRO A 127 -2.42 46.05 12.78
C PRO A 127 -3.82 46.64 13.00
N ALA A 128 -4.77 45.76 13.33
CA ALA A 128 -6.07 46.13 13.87
C ALA A 128 -5.99 46.32 15.40
N GLU A 129 -6.58 47.43 15.83
CA GLU A 129 -7.11 47.78 17.17
C GLU A 129 -6.17 48.02 18.36
N PRO A 130 -6.13 49.27 18.89
CA PRO A 130 -5.80 49.55 20.27
C PRO A 130 -7.07 49.55 21.15
N ALA A 131 -7.14 48.63 22.10
CA ALA A 131 -8.03 48.71 23.26
C ALA A 131 -7.24 49.25 24.46
N ALA A 132 -7.45 50.51 24.82
CA ALA A 132 -7.02 51.08 26.09
C ALA A 132 -7.83 52.33 26.40
N GLU A 133 -9.02 52.14 26.97
CA GLU A 133 -9.69 53.17 27.77
C GLU A 133 -10.12 52.56 29.10
N ASP A 134 -9.84 53.34 30.15
CA ASP A 134 -10.48 53.37 31.46
C ASP A 134 -10.27 52.20 32.44
N MET A 135 -9.35 52.41 33.39
CA MET A 135 -9.68 52.19 34.81
C MET A 135 -9.00 53.27 35.67
N LEU A 136 -9.80 54.25 36.06
CA LEU A 136 -9.67 55.00 37.30
C LEU A 136 -9.69 54.05 38.51
N GLY A 137 -8.80 54.29 39.48
CA GLY A 137 -8.72 53.60 40.77
C GLY A 137 -7.49 53.98 41.57
#